data_AF-A0A482VW74-F1
#
_entry.id   AF-A0A482VW74-F1
#
_cell.length_a   1.000
_cell.length_b   1.000
_cell.length_c   1.000
_cell.angle_alpha   90.00
_cell.angle_beta   90.00
_cell.angle_gamma   90.00
#
_symmetry.space_group_name_H-M   'P 1'
#
loop_
_entity.id
_entity.type
_entity.pdbx_description
1 polymer ?
#
loop_
_entity_poly.entity_id
_entity_poly.type
_entity_poly.pdbx_seq_one_letter_code
_entity_poly.pdbx_strand_id
1 'polypeptide(L)'
;MNFVVILGDKHEAYVRLTLNQHYRSVKEKRTGIARPSRDGAVTFTEGFNFKLAPSQVDITSLAFHVFQATSGYGRDKLIGKCVLGSYMFARGKALIQWNTAIANPMEQNQQWHVLCE
;
A
#
# COMPACT_ATOMS: atom_id res chain seq x y z
N MET A 1 9.22 3.76 3.17
CA MET A 1 9.01 2.46 2.48
C MET A 1 8.79 2.73 1.00
N ASN A 2 9.55 2.05 0.14
CA ASN A 2 9.36 2.05 -1.31
C ASN A 2 8.63 0.76 -1.70
N PHE A 3 7.67 0.84 -2.63
CA PHE A 3 6.80 -0.29 -2.97
C PHE A 3 6.84 -0.54 -4.47
N VAL A 4 7.13 -1.79 -4.86
CA VAL A 4 6.97 -2.23 -6.25
C VAL A 4 5.71 -3.09 -6.29
N VAL A 5 4.80 -2.79 -7.21
CA VAL A 5 3.54 -3.53 -7.39
C VAL A 5 3.48 -3.98 -8.84
N ILE A 6 3.72 -5.26 -9.11
CA ILE A 6 3.66 -5.80 -10.48
C ILE A 6 2.21 -6.18 -10.77
N LEU A 7 1.58 -5.47 -11.70
CA LEU A 7 0.28 -5.81 -12.27
C LEU A 7 0.48 -6.50 -13.62
N GLY A 8 -0.28 -7.55 -13.88
CA GLY A 8 -0.18 -8.38 -15.09
C GLY A 8 -1.07 -7.94 -16.24
N ASP A 9 -1.53 -6.68 -16.28
CA ASP A 9 -2.46 -6.21 -17.31
C ASP A 9 -2.06 -4.83 -17.83
N LYS A 10 -2.24 -4.59 -19.15
CA LYS A 10 -1.73 -3.44 -19.93
C LYS A 10 -2.39 -2.08 -19.59
N HIS A 11 -2.89 -1.93 -18.38
CA HIS A 11 -3.67 -0.77 -17.98
C HIS A 11 -2.85 0.16 -17.09
N GLU A 12 -3.12 1.45 -17.24
CA GLU A 12 -2.60 2.45 -16.32
C GLU A 12 -3.13 2.16 -14.91
N ALA A 13 -2.29 2.36 -13.89
CA ALA A 13 -2.66 2.04 -12.52
C ALA A 13 -2.12 3.08 -11.53
N TYR A 14 -2.72 3.13 -10.35
CA TYR A 14 -2.22 3.91 -9.23
C TYR A 14 -2.42 3.16 -7.92
N VAL A 15 -1.64 3.53 -6.91
CA VAL A 15 -1.77 2.99 -5.55
C VAL A 15 -2.33 4.08 -4.65
N ARG A 16 -3.42 3.76 -3.97
CA ARG A 16 -4.00 4.58 -2.90
C ARG A 16 -3.65 3.97 -1.55
N LEU A 17 -3.01 4.76 -0.70
CA LEU A 17 -2.60 4.39 0.64
C LEU A 17 -3.46 5.11 1.68
N THR A 18 -4.16 4.34 2.51
CA THR A 18 -4.89 4.86 3.66
C THR A 18 -4.19 4.49 4.95
N LEU A 19 -3.92 5.50 5.78
CA LEU A 19 -3.59 5.32 7.19
C LEU A 19 -4.90 5.23 7.94
N ASN A 20 -5.13 4.11 8.61
CA ASN A 20 -6.30 3.87 9.42
C ASN A 20 -5.89 3.80 10.89
N GLN A 21 -6.73 4.37 11.74
CA GLN A 21 -6.66 4.19 13.19
C GLN A 21 -7.96 3.55 13.64
N HIS A 22 -7.85 2.44 14.36
CA HIS A 22 -8.94 1.49 14.51
C HIS A 22 -9.49 1.09 13.13
N TYR A 23 -10.78 1.34 12.88
CA TYR A 23 -11.44 1.04 11.61
C TYR A 23 -11.76 2.31 10.78
N ARG A 24 -11.14 3.45 11.11
CA ARG A 24 -11.39 4.72 10.40
C ARG A 24 -10.15 5.17 9.65
N SER A 25 -10.33 5.55 8.39
CA SER A 25 -9.29 6.22 7.62
C SER A 25 -9.09 7.63 8.14
N VAL A 26 -7.89 7.92 8.64
CA VAL A 26 -7.52 9.24 9.18
C VAL A 26 -6.69 10.05 8.18
N LYS A 27 -6.02 9.37 7.24
CA LYS A 27 -5.29 10.04 6.17
C LYS A 27 -5.25 9.18 4.93
N GLU A 28 -5.38 9.81 3.77
CA GLU A 28 -5.28 9.17 2.47
C GLU A 28 -4.21 9.89 1.63
N LYS A 29 -3.44 9.10 0.87
CA LYS A 29 -2.51 9.56 -0.15
C LYS A 29 -2.62 8.62 -1.36
N ARG A 30 -2.22 9.09 -2.54
CA ARG A 30 -2.10 8.23 -3.72
C ARG A 30 -0.88 8.58 -4.55
N THR A 31 -0.42 7.63 -5.35
CA THR A 31 0.57 7.87 -6.38
C THR A 31 -0.03 8.68 -7.53
N GLY A 32 0.84 9.13 -8.45
CA GLY A 32 0.42 9.39 -9.81
C GLY A 32 -0.09 8.13 -10.51
N ILE A 33 -0.72 8.34 -11.67
CA ILE A 33 -1.10 7.24 -12.57
C ILE A 33 0.16 6.80 -13.31
N ALA A 34 0.55 5.53 -13.16
CA ALA A 34 1.69 4.92 -13.81
C ALA A 34 1.25 4.10 -15.03
N ARG A 35 2.05 4.17 -16.10
CA ARG A 35 1.86 3.40 -17.32
C ARG A 35 2.59 2.06 -17.24
N PRO A 36 2.06 1.00 -17.86
CA PRO A 36 2.76 -0.28 -17.97
C PRO A 36 4.00 -0.15 -18.85
N SER A 37 5.08 -0.87 -18.50
CA SER A 37 6.24 -1.08 -19.35
C SER A 37 5.95 -2.05 -20.49
N ARG A 38 6.93 -2.27 -21.38
CA ARG A 38 6.79 -3.13 -22.58
C ARG A 38 6.45 -4.59 -22.24
N ASP A 39 6.90 -5.06 -21.09
CA ASP A 39 6.61 -6.38 -20.51
C ASP A 39 5.28 -6.43 -19.74
N GLY A 40 4.54 -5.33 -19.69
CA GLY A 40 3.23 -5.23 -19.03
C GLY A 40 3.30 -4.91 -17.54
N ALA A 41 4.48 -4.85 -16.92
CA ALA A 41 4.60 -4.51 -15.51
C ALA A 41 4.33 -3.03 -15.26
N VAL A 42 3.65 -2.70 -14.16
CA VAL A 42 3.54 -1.32 -13.67
C VAL A 42 4.52 -1.16 -12.51
N THR A 43 5.20 -0.02 -12.41
CA THR A 43 6.13 0.25 -11.30
C THR A 43 5.84 1.60 -10.68
N PHE A 44 5.88 1.65 -9.35
CA PHE A 44 5.73 2.86 -8.56
C PHE A 44 7.03 3.08 -7.78
N THR A 45 7.53 4.31 -7.76
CA THR A 45 8.75 4.67 -7.00
C THR A 45 8.48 5.79 -6.00
N GLU A 46 7.21 6.16 -5.83
CA GLU A 46 6.79 7.21 -4.91
C GLU A 46 6.80 6.74 -3.45
N GLY A 47 7.35 7.58 -2.58
CA GLY A 47 7.37 7.35 -1.13
C GLY A 47 6.23 8.08 -0.42
N PHE A 48 5.63 7.43 0.57
CA PHE A 48 4.64 8.05 1.45
C PHE A 48 5.19 8.24 2.86
N ASN A 49 5.01 9.45 3.40
CA ASN A 49 5.41 9.79 4.77
C ASN A 49 4.19 10.04 5.67
N PHE A 50 4.16 9.40 6.83
CA PHE A 50 3.14 9.60 7.87
C PHE A 50 3.81 9.85 9.21
N LYS A 51 3.20 10.72 10.02
CA LYS A 51 3.58 10.86 11.43
C LYS A 51 2.74 9.87 12.23
N LEU A 52 3.41 9.04 13.03
CA LEU A 52 2.78 8.05 13.89
C LEU A 52 3.34 8.21 15.30
N ALA A 53 2.46 8.45 16.28
CA ALA A 53 2.86 8.49 17.67
C ALA A 53 3.06 7.04 18.18
N PRO A 54 4.04 6.77 19.08
CA PRO A 54 4.26 5.44 19.62
C PRO A 54 3.00 4.83 20.26
N SER A 55 2.18 5.64 20.93
CA SER A 55 0.92 5.22 21.55
C SER A 55 -0.16 4.79 20.54
N GLN A 56 0.02 5.08 19.25
CA GLN A 56 -0.95 4.77 18.20
C GLN A 56 -0.56 3.55 17.38
N VAL A 57 0.63 2.97 17.57
CA VAL A 57 1.14 1.87 16.75
C VAL A 57 0.18 0.68 16.76
N ASP A 58 -0.33 0.30 17.93
CA ASP A 58 -1.19 -0.89 18.09
C ASP A 58 -2.57 -0.72 17.46
N ILE A 59 -3.02 0.52 17.30
CA ILE A 59 -4.32 0.85 16.70
C ILE A 59 -4.20 1.26 15.24
N THR A 60 -2.99 1.27 14.67
CA THR A 60 -2.76 1.78 13.31
C THR A 60 -2.61 0.65 12.28
N SER A 61 -3.17 0.89 11.10
CA SER A 61 -2.87 0.12 9.89
C SER A 61 -2.67 1.01 8.68
N LEU A 62 -1.94 0.49 7.70
CA LEU A 62 -1.72 1.03 6.37
C LEU A 62 -2.36 0.09 5.36
N ALA A 63 -3.37 0.56 4.62
CA ALA A 63 -4.00 -0.22 3.57
C ALA A 63 -3.65 0.35 2.19
N PHE A 64 -2.98 -0.48 1.40
CA PHE A 64 -2.59 -0.19 0.02
C PHE A 64 -3.67 -0.76 -0.88
N HIS A 65 -4.30 0.09 -1.67
CA HIS A 65 -5.30 -0.29 -2.66
C HIS A 65 -4.74 0.00 -4.03
N VAL A 66 -4.69 -1.02 -4.88
CA VAL A 66 -4.17 -0.92 -6.23
C VAL A 66 -5.35 -0.78 -7.18
N PHE A 67 -5.40 0.32 -7.91
CA PHE A 67 -6.47 0.64 -8.83
C PHE A 67 -5.98 0.59 -10.27
N GLN A 68 -6.80 -0.01 -11.12
CA GLN A 68 -6.75 0.17 -12.57
C GLN A 68 -7.44 1.49 -12.89
N ALA A 69 -6.68 2.44 -13.45
CA ALA A 69 -7.20 3.72 -13.89
C ALA A 69 -8.04 3.53 -15.16
N THR A 70 -9.26 4.06 -15.17
CA THR A 70 -10.13 4.04 -16.34
C THR A 70 -10.20 5.42 -16.95
N SER A 71 -9.88 5.56 -18.24
CA SER A 71 -10.02 6.82 -18.96
C SER A 71 -11.50 7.10 -19.28
N GLY A 72 -11.96 8.34 -19.07
CA GLY A 72 -13.30 8.79 -19.45
C GLY A 72 -14.34 8.65 -18.33
N TYR A 73 -15.57 8.26 -18.67
CA TYR A 73 -16.71 8.23 -17.75
C TYR A 73 -16.80 6.95 -16.88
N GLY A 74 -15.82 6.05 -16.97
CA GLY A 74 -15.77 4.83 -16.18
C GLY A 74 -15.24 5.06 -14.76
N ARG A 75 -15.62 4.18 -13.82
CA ARG A 75 -15.03 4.16 -12.48
C ARG A 75 -13.76 3.32 -12.48
N ASP A 76 -12.73 3.80 -11.76
CA ASP A 76 -11.52 3.01 -11.51
C ASP A 76 -11.86 1.68 -10.86
N LYS A 77 -11.22 0.61 -11.32
CA LYS A 77 -11.44 -0.75 -10.82
C LYS A 77 -10.39 -1.08 -9.76
N LEU A 78 -10.84 -1.51 -8.59
CA LEU A 78 -9.94 -2.07 -7.57
C LEU A 78 -9.41 -3.40 -8.10
N ILE A 79 -8.10 -3.53 -8.18
CA ILE A 79 -7.43 -4.80 -8.52
C ILE A 79 -7.25 -5.65 -7.26
N GLY A 80 -6.91 -5.00 -6.15
CA GLY A 80 -6.77 -5.65 -4.87
C GLY A 80 -6.12 -4.74 -3.85
N LYS A 81 -5.95 -5.26 -2.64
CA LYS A 81 -5.37 -4.54 -1.51
C LYS A 81 -4.40 -5.39 -0.71
N CYS A 82 -3.48 -4.73 -0.03
CA CYS A 82 -2.71 -5.34 1.05
C CYS A 82 -2.74 -4.43 2.28
N VAL A 83 -2.67 -5.03 3.47
CA VAL A 83 -2.74 -4.31 4.74
C VAL A 83 -1.52 -4.62 5.56
N LEU A 84 -0.81 -3.58 5.99
CA LEU A 84 0.22 -3.64 7.02
C LEU A 84 -0.34 -3.03 8.30
N GLY A 85 -0.02 -3.57 9.46
CA GLY A 85 -0.52 -3.03 10.72
C GLY A 85 -0.20 -3.95 11.88
N SER A 86 -0.63 -3.53 13.06
CA SER A 86 -0.49 -4.34 14.27
C SER A 86 -1.19 -5.70 14.15
N TYR A 87 -1.02 -6.54 15.17
CA TYR A 87 -1.69 -7.84 15.25
C TYR A 87 -3.22 -7.74 15.24
N MET A 88 -3.82 -6.55 15.34
CA MET A 88 -5.26 -6.36 15.15
C MET A 88 -5.67 -6.37 13.67
N PHE A 89 -4.76 -6.04 12.75
CA PHE A 89 -5.08 -5.77 11.33
C PHE A 89 -4.36 -6.68 10.33
N ALA A 90 -3.19 -7.21 10.67
CA ALA A 90 -2.37 -8.00 9.76
C ALA A 90 -1.95 -9.34 10.38
N ARG A 91 -1.61 -10.32 9.53
CA ARG A 91 -1.08 -11.63 9.92
C ARG A 91 0.09 -12.01 9.03
N GLY A 92 0.85 -13.03 9.46
CA GLY A 92 1.95 -13.61 8.70
C GLY A 92 2.97 -12.56 8.25
N LYS A 93 3.34 -12.60 6.97
CA LYS A 93 4.36 -11.73 6.36
C LYS A 93 4.09 -10.23 6.56
N ALA A 94 2.83 -9.80 6.48
CA ALA A 94 2.45 -8.40 6.68
C ALA A 94 2.68 -7.92 8.12
N LEU A 95 2.30 -8.76 9.10
CA LEU A 95 2.54 -8.46 10.52
C LEU A 95 4.03 -8.45 10.85
N ILE A 96 4.79 -9.41 10.31
CA ILE A 96 6.24 -9.47 10.49
C ILE A 96 6.89 -8.18 9.97
N GLN A 97 6.55 -7.76 8.74
CA GLN A 97 7.12 -6.52 8.19
C GLN A 97 6.76 -5.29 9.02
N TRP A 98 5.51 -5.20 9.49
CA TRP A 98 5.09 -4.11 10.37
C TRP A 98 5.94 -4.07 11.65
N ASN A 99 6.05 -5.20 12.35
CA ASN A 99 6.83 -5.28 13.59
C ASN A 99 8.31 -4.97 13.36
N THR A 100 8.91 -5.46 12.27
CA THR A 100 10.31 -5.15 11.92
C THR A 100 10.51 -3.67 11.66
N ALA A 101 9.59 -3.00 10.95
CA ALA A 101 9.68 -1.57 10.64
C ALA A 101 9.54 -0.69 11.90
N ILE A 102 8.70 -1.10 12.86
CA ILE A 102 8.56 -0.39 14.15
C ILE A 102 9.78 -0.63 15.05
N ALA A 103 10.32 -1.86 15.08
CA ALA A 103 11.48 -2.20 15.89
C ALA A 103 12.78 -1.55 15.39
N ASN A 104 12.91 -1.35 14.07
CA ASN A 104 14.11 -0.81 13.43
C ASN A 104 13.76 0.44 12.60
N PRO A 105 13.35 1.57 13.23
CA PRO A 105 12.79 2.72 12.52
C PRO A 105 13.77 3.45 11.60
N MET A 106 15.08 3.22 11.75
CA MET A 106 16.13 3.79 10.90
C MET A 106 16.48 2.90 9.70
N GLU A 107 15.96 1.67 9.65
CA GLU A 107 16.26 0.71 8.59
C GLU A 107 15.14 0.63 7.57
N GLN A 108 15.52 0.56 6.28
CA GLN A 108 14.57 0.31 5.22
C GLN A 108 14.26 -1.18 5.12
N ASN A 109 13.01 -1.56 5.36
CA ASN A 109 12.51 -2.90 5.09
C ASN A 109 11.71 -2.93 3.78
N GLN A 110 12.13 -3.77 2.83
CA GLN A 110 11.42 -4.07 1.60
C GLN A 110 10.93 -5.52 1.59
N GLN A 111 9.63 -5.71 1.35
CA GLN A 111 9.02 -7.03 1.30
C GLN A 111 7.86 -7.07 0.31
N TRP A 112 7.75 -8.18 -0.42
CA TRP A 112 6.62 -8.44 -1.31
C TRP A 112 5.40 -8.94 -0.54
N HIS A 113 4.22 -8.46 -0.95
CA HIS A 113 2.92 -8.90 -0.46
C HIS A 113 2.02 -9.28 -1.61
N VAL A 114 1.19 -10.28 -1.38
CA VAL A 114 0.13 -10.65 -2.32
C VAL A 114 -1.04 -9.68 -2.12
N LEU A 115 -1.67 -9.27 -3.22
CA LEU A 115 -2.90 -8.50 -3.18
C LEU A 115 -4.08 -9.45 -2.92
N CYS A 116 -4.95 -9.10 -1.99
CA CYS A 116 -6.22 -9.78 -1.74
C CYS A 116 -7.37 -8.94 -2.31
N GLU A 117 -8.45 -9.57 -2.73
CA GLU A 117 -9.72 -8.90 -3.07
C GLU A 117 -10.49 -8.45 -1.81
#